data_AF-A0A7W5TA21-F1
#
_entry.id   AF-A0A7W5TA21-F1
#
_cell.length_a   1.000
_cell.length_b   1.000
_cell.length_c   1.000
_cell.angle_alpha   90.00
_cell.angle_beta   90.00
_cell.angle_gamma   90.00
#
_symmetry.space_group_name_H-M   'P 1'
#
loop_
_entity.id
_entity.type
_entity.pdbx_description
1 polymer ?
#
loop_
_entity_poly.entity_id
_entity_poly.type
_entity_poly.pdbx_seq_one_letter_code
_entity_poly.pdbx_strand_id
1 'polypeptide(L)'
;MASPWVNDALSHARSAFSNKINTDILEVGGGSRTHIPLEGARYTVLDISKEQLERNRDASERILGDAQTIDYGDRHFDACVFWDVLEHLESPRSALLRAHDTLSPGGLVFVKGPILNSAKGIFTDLTPWWTHVLFYRYVLRQKNAGKPGYAPFRVEHAAEASHSEIAGTLKELGMDIVFIGEYVSTQVHALKDRIPPLYWLYEAFGLLLRTASAGKIGGRETEFLIVAKCLR
;
A
#
# COMPACT_ATOMS: atom_id res chain seq x y z
N MET A 1 15.73 7.70 -8.09
CA MET A 1 15.24 6.44 -8.68
C MET A 1 13.85 6.19 -8.11
N ALA A 2 12.89 5.83 -8.95
CA ALA A 2 11.61 5.32 -8.45
C ALA A 2 11.85 4.07 -7.61
N SER A 3 11.07 3.86 -6.55
CA SER A 3 11.22 2.70 -5.68
C SER A 3 10.98 1.40 -6.47
N PRO A 4 11.65 0.29 -6.13
CA PRO A 4 11.57 -0.97 -6.90
C PRO A 4 10.13 -1.43 -7.16
N TRP A 5 9.26 -1.39 -6.15
CA TRP A 5 7.86 -1.75 -6.26
C TRP A 5 7.05 -0.84 -7.21
N VAL A 6 7.41 0.44 -7.37
CA VAL A 6 6.76 1.31 -8.37
C VAL A 6 7.14 0.88 -9.78
N ASN A 7 8.40 0.48 -9.99
CA ASN A 7 8.84 -0.02 -11.30
C ASN A 7 8.14 -1.33 -11.66
N ASP A 8 8.01 -2.25 -10.70
CA ASP A 8 7.32 -3.53 -10.92
C ASP A 8 5.83 -3.29 -11.19
N ALA A 9 5.16 -2.45 -10.39
CA ALA A 9 3.76 -2.08 -10.62
C ALA A 9 3.56 -1.45 -12.01
N LEU A 10 4.42 -0.50 -12.40
CA LEU A 10 4.37 0.12 -13.73
C LEU A 10 4.65 -0.88 -14.87
N SER A 11 5.56 -1.83 -14.67
CA SER A 11 5.87 -2.87 -15.64
C SER A 11 4.62 -3.72 -15.92
N HIS A 12 3.94 -4.17 -14.87
CA HIS A 12 2.69 -4.92 -14.98
C HIS A 12 1.56 -4.10 -15.61
N ALA A 13 1.38 -2.85 -15.19
CA ALA A 13 0.37 -1.96 -15.76
C ALA A 13 0.61 -1.70 -17.26
N ARG A 14 1.85 -1.38 -17.65
CA ARG A 14 2.22 -1.14 -19.05
C ARG A 14 2.04 -2.38 -19.91
N SER A 15 2.40 -3.55 -19.39
CA SER A 15 2.18 -4.81 -20.10
C SER A 15 0.69 -5.05 -20.36
N ALA A 16 -0.14 -4.93 -19.32
CA ALA A 16 -1.58 -5.19 -19.40
C ALA A 16 -2.34 -4.18 -20.26
N PHE A 17 -1.95 -2.90 -20.23
CA PHE A 17 -2.67 -1.81 -20.92
C PHE A 17 -1.95 -1.29 -22.16
N SER A 18 -0.90 -1.96 -22.64
CA SER A 18 -0.09 -1.58 -23.81
C SER A 18 -0.90 -1.27 -25.08
N ASN A 19 -2.00 -1.98 -25.30
CA ASN A 19 -2.86 -1.82 -26.48
C ASN A 19 -4.08 -0.93 -26.23
N LYS A 20 -4.20 -0.33 -25.04
CA LYS A 20 -5.38 0.44 -24.64
C LYS A 20 -5.13 1.93 -24.77
N ILE A 21 -6.01 2.61 -25.49
CA ILE A 21 -5.88 4.05 -25.78
C ILE A 21 -6.27 4.90 -24.56
N ASN A 22 -7.28 4.45 -23.79
CA ASN A 22 -7.75 5.13 -22.58
C ASN A 22 -7.77 4.11 -21.43
N THR A 23 -6.99 4.36 -20.38
CA THR A 23 -6.97 3.51 -19.18
C THR A 23 -7.59 4.27 -18.02
N ASP A 24 -8.65 3.73 -17.42
CA ASP A 24 -9.29 4.31 -16.24
C ASP A 24 -8.82 3.58 -14.97
N ILE A 25 -8.23 4.31 -14.02
CA ILE A 25 -7.64 3.76 -12.80
C ILE A 25 -8.35 4.34 -11.57
N LEU A 26 -8.80 3.47 -10.68
CA LEU A 26 -9.28 3.82 -9.35
C LEU A 26 -8.14 3.70 -8.33
N GLU A 27 -7.79 4.79 -7.66
CA GLU A 27 -6.91 4.76 -6.48
C GLU A 27 -7.76 4.87 -5.21
N VAL A 28 -7.79 3.80 -4.43
CA VAL A 28 -8.53 3.72 -3.18
C VAL A 28 -7.61 4.13 -2.04
N GLY A 29 -7.98 5.16 -1.30
CA GLY A 29 -7.09 5.84 -0.35
C GLY A 29 -5.91 6.52 -1.05
N GLY A 30 -6.13 7.06 -2.25
CA GLY A 30 -5.05 7.59 -3.09
C GLY A 30 -4.41 8.88 -2.56
N GLY A 31 -4.96 9.50 -1.52
CA GLY A 31 -4.38 10.66 -0.87
C GLY A 31 -4.13 11.83 -1.83
N SER A 32 -2.99 12.50 -1.67
CA SER A 32 -2.64 13.73 -2.39
C SER A 32 -1.86 13.55 -3.70
N ARG A 33 -1.66 12.32 -4.20
CA ARG A 33 -0.93 12.08 -5.47
C ARG A 33 -1.18 10.66 -5.99
N THR A 34 -0.92 10.45 -7.28
CA THR A 34 -0.95 9.12 -7.88
C THR A 34 0.33 8.32 -7.62
N HIS A 35 0.16 7.01 -7.39
CA HIS A 35 1.25 6.09 -7.03
C HIS A 35 1.74 5.23 -8.21
N ILE A 36 0.88 4.99 -9.20
CA ILE A 36 1.22 4.30 -10.45
C ILE A 36 0.95 5.23 -11.63
N PRO A 37 1.86 6.18 -11.93
CA PRO A 37 1.67 7.16 -13.00
C PRO A 37 1.89 6.50 -14.37
N LEU A 38 0.78 6.06 -14.97
CA LEU A 38 0.68 5.63 -16.36
C LEU A 38 0.31 6.82 -17.27
N GLU A 39 1.03 6.97 -18.37
CA GLU A 39 0.80 8.04 -19.36
C GLU A 39 -0.57 7.86 -20.04
N GLY A 40 -1.33 8.96 -20.18
CA GLY A 40 -2.66 8.95 -20.80
C GLY A 40 -3.77 8.33 -19.96
N ALA A 41 -3.46 7.76 -18.79
CA ALA A 41 -4.46 7.21 -17.89
C ALA A 41 -5.26 8.32 -17.18
N ARG A 42 -6.53 8.04 -16.93
CA ARG A 42 -7.42 8.88 -16.12
C ARG A 42 -7.55 8.29 -14.73
N TYR A 43 -7.45 9.15 -13.72
CA TYR A 43 -7.46 8.71 -12.33
C TYR A 43 -8.73 9.18 -11.63
N THR A 44 -9.43 8.23 -11.03
CA THR A 44 -10.45 8.49 -10.01
C THR A 44 -9.84 8.17 -8.65
N VAL A 45 -9.82 9.15 -7.75
CA VAL A 45 -9.21 8.98 -6.42
C VAL A 45 -10.29 9.05 -5.36
N LEU A 46 -10.41 7.98 -4.57
CA LEU A 46 -11.21 7.93 -3.36
C LEU A 46 -10.32 8.15 -2.14
N ASP A 47 -10.72 9.03 -1.23
CA ASP A 47 -10.06 9.18 0.07
C ASP A 47 -11.04 9.67 1.13
N ILE A 48 -10.79 9.34 2.40
CA ILE A 48 -11.58 9.83 3.54
C ILE A 48 -11.20 11.28 3.92
N SER A 49 -9.99 11.73 3.56
CA SER A 49 -9.51 13.08 3.83
C SER A 49 -9.77 14.01 2.66
N LYS A 50 -10.66 14.98 2.89
CA LYS A 50 -10.93 16.07 1.96
C LYS A 50 -9.66 16.87 1.62
N GLU A 51 -8.81 17.14 2.60
CA GLU A 51 -7.58 17.92 2.42
C GLU A 51 -6.56 17.20 1.54
N GLN A 52 -6.50 15.87 1.60
CA GLN A 52 -5.65 15.06 0.73
C GLN A 52 -6.14 15.14 -0.72
N LEU A 53 -7.45 14.93 -0.94
CA LEU A 53 -8.07 15.03 -2.26
C LEU A 53 -7.84 16.40 -2.91
N GLU A 54 -8.05 17.49 -2.17
CA GLU A 54 -7.84 18.86 -2.68
C GLU A 54 -6.40 19.12 -3.13
N ARG A 55 -5.42 18.41 -2.54
CA ARG A 55 -4.00 18.48 -2.91
C ARG A 55 -3.64 17.56 -4.07
N ASN A 56 -4.46 16.55 -4.36
CA ASN A 56 -4.23 15.63 -5.45
C ASN A 56 -4.46 16.31 -6.80
N ARG A 57 -3.38 16.66 -7.50
CA ARG A 57 -3.44 17.31 -8.82
C ARG A 57 -3.46 16.31 -9.98
N ASP A 58 -3.17 15.05 -9.70
CA ASP A 58 -3.13 13.97 -10.70
C ASP A 58 -4.53 13.40 -10.97
N ALA A 59 -5.41 13.45 -9.96
CA ALA A 59 -6.79 13.00 -10.03
C ALA A 59 -7.62 13.77 -11.07
N SER A 60 -8.18 13.04 -12.03
CA SER A 60 -9.21 13.54 -12.95
C SER A 60 -10.55 13.70 -12.22
N GLU A 61 -10.85 12.78 -11.31
CA GLU A 61 -12.02 12.82 -10.44
C GLU A 61 -11.63 12.51 -8.99
N ARG A 62 -12.29 13.18 -8.04
CA ARG A 62 -12.05 13.03 -6.60
C ARG A 62 -13.36 12.65 -5.92
N ILE A 63 -13.36 11.56 -5.16
CA ILE A 63 -14.50 11.07 -4.39
C ILE A 63 -14.11 11.15 -2.91
N LEU A 64 -14.88 11.91 -2.13
CA LEU A 64 -14.76 11.92 -0.68
C LEU A 64 -15.65 10.82 -0.11
N GLY A 65 -15.06 9.83 0.55
CA GLY A 65 -15.82 8.72 1.11
C GLY A 65 -14.94 7.65 1.76
N ASP A 66 -15.60 6.71 2.42
CA ASP A 66 -14.94 5.57 3.06
C ASP A 66 -14.94 4.36 2.11
N ALA A 67 -13.75 3.83 1.83
CA ALA A 67 -13.53 2.68 0.96
C ALA A 67 -14.32 1.43 1.38
N GLN A 68 -14.65 1.30 2.65
CA GLN A 68 -15.34 0.13 3.20
C GLN A 68 -16.85 0.17 2.98
N THR A 69 -17.41 1.35 2.68
CA THR A 69 -18.87 1.58 2.62
C THR A 69 -19.33 2.28 1.34
N ILE A 70 -18.41 2.86 0.56
CA ILE A 70 -18.71 3.61 -0.67
C ILE A 70 -19.54 2.81 -1.67
N ASP A 71 -20.46 3.50 -2.33
CA ASP A 71 -21.14 3.04 -3.53
C ASP A 71 -20.50 3.75 -4.74
N TYR A 72 -19.85 2.97 -5.61
CA TYR A 72 -19.24 3.49 -6.82
C TYR A 72 -20.23 3.68 -7.97
N GLY A 73 -21.48 3.20 -7.83
CA GLY A 73 -22.47 3.17 -8.91
C GLY A 73 -22.01 2.33 -10.09
N ASP A 74 -22.41 2.72 -11.31
CA ASP A 74 -22.12 2.00 -12.57
C ASP A 74 -20.69 2.23 -13.11
N ARG A 75 -19.75 2.64 -12.24
CA ARG A 75 -18.38 2.93 -12.67
C ARG A 75 -17.61 1.64 -12.88
N HIS A 76 -16.83 1.64 -13.96
CA HIS A 76 -15.90 0.56 -14.27
C HIS A 76 -14.49 1.09 -14.47
N PHE A 77 -13.51 0.35 -13.95
CA PHE A 77 -12.09 0.69 -14.02
C PHE A 77 -11.27 -0.46 -14.59
N ASP A 78 -10.15 -0.12 -15.20
CA ASP A 78 -9.18 -1.07 -15.72
C ASP A 78 -8.22 -1.56 -14.65
N ALA A 79 -7.97 -0.70 -13.66
CA ALA A 79 -7.21 -1.07 -12.49
C ALA A 79 -7.76 -0.42 -11.22
N CYS A 80 -7.62 -1.13 -10.11
CA CYS A 80 -7.77 -0.60 -8.76
C CYS A 80 -6.43 -0.65 -8.03
N VAL A 81 -6.09 0.42 -7.31
CA VAL A 81 -4.81 0.55 -6.61
C VAL A 81 -5.06 0.85 -5.14
N PHE A 82 -4.47 0.04 -4.28
CA PHE A 82 -4.37 0.25 -2.84
C PHE A 82 -2.90 0.45 -2.49
N TRP A 83 -2.56 1.59 -1.88
CA TRP A 83 -1.16 1.93 -1.63
C TRP A 83 -0.95 2.47 -0.22
N ASP A 84 -0.53 1.59 0.68
CA ASP A 84 -0.44 1.87 2.13
C ASP A 84 -1.79 2.34 2.68
N VAL A 85 -2.84 1.54 2.43
CA VAL A 85 -4.25 1.87 2.74
C VAL A 85 -4.91 0.78 3.56
N LEU A 86 -4.80 -0.49 3.12
CA LEU A 86 -5.54 -1.59 3.73
C LEU A 86 -5.18 -1.82 5.20
N GLU A 87 -3.95 -1.51 5.62
CA GLU A 87 -3.51 -1.59 7.01
C GLU A 87 -4.21 -0.58 7.94
N HIS A 88 -4.83 0.45 7.37
CA HIS A 88 -5.54 1.50 8.09
C HIS A 88 -7.05 1.25 8.17
N LEU A 89 -7.55 0.14 7.61
CA LEU A 89 -8.98 -0.15 7.55
C LEU A 89 -9.36 -1.20 8.61
N GLU A 90 -10.54 -1.03 9.19
CA GLU A 90 -11.14 -2.02 10.09
C GLU A 90 -11.56 -3.30 9.33
N SER A 91 -12.04 -3.14 8.10
CA SER A 91 -12.40 -4.22 7.18
C SER A 91 -11.73 -4.04 5.80
N PRO A 92 -10.45 -4.46 5.68
CA PRO A 92 -9.74 -4.50 4.40
C PRO A 92 -10.50 -5.30 3.33
N ARG A 93 -11.15 -6.41 3.73
CA ARG A 93 -11.93 -7.26 2.84
C ARG A 93 -13.10 -6.50 2.20
N SER A 94 -13.83 -5.67 2.94
CA SER A 94 -14.94 -4.88 2.38
C SER A 94 -14.45 -3.88 1.33
N ALA A 95 -13.32 -3.22 1.56
CA ALA A 95 -12.74 -2.30 0.59
C ALA A 95 -12.26 -3.02 -0.67
N LEU A 96 -11.61 -4.19 -0.52
CA LEU A 96 -11.21 -5.03 -1.65
C LEU A 96 -12.39 -5.50 -2.48
N LEU A 97 -13.47 -5.97 -1.84
CA LEU A 97 -14.68 -6.43 -2.52
C LEU A 97 -15.33 -5.32 -3.35
N ARG A 98 -15.50 -4.12 -2.77
CA ARG A 98 -16.11 -2.98 -3.48
C ARG A 98 -15.29 -2.53 -4.67
N ALA A 99 -13.97 -2.42 -4.51
CA ALA A 99 -13.09 -2.08 -5.62
C ALA A 99 -13.12 -3.18 -6.70
N HIS A 100 -13.09 -4.45 -6.30
CA HIS A 100 -13.18 -5.59 -7.20
C HIS A 100 -14.45 -5.54 -8.06
N ASP A 101 -15.60 -5.17 -7.50
CA ASP A 101 -16.87 -5.07 -8.22
C ASP A 101 -16.94 -3.94 -9.26
N THR A 102 -16.02 -2.98 -9.17
CA THR A 102 -15.85 -1.95 -10.21
C THR A 102 -14.86 -2.34 -11.31
N LEU A 103 -14.20 -3.50 -11.24
CA LEU A 103 -13.24 -3.87 -12.27
C LEU A 103 -13.91 -4.33 -13.55
N SER A 104 -13.41 -3.79 -14.66
CA SER A 104 -13.68 -4.32 -16.01
C SER A 104 -13.10 -5.72 -16.18
N PRO A 105 -13.63 -6.51 -17.13
CA PRO A 105 -13.06 -7.80 -17.43
C PRO A 105 -11.58 -7.76 -17.79
N GLY A 106 -10.79 -8.64 -17.17
CA GLY A 106 -9.33 -8.63 -17.33
C GLY A 106 -8.58 -7.50 -16.60
N GLY A 107 -9.28 -6.68 -15.80
CA GLY A 107 -8.70 -5.59 -15.02
C GLY A 107 -7.75 -6.05 -13.91
N LEU A 108 -6.95 -5.13 -13.37
CA LEU A 108 -5.92 -5.42 -12.37
C LEU A 108 -6.24 -4.83 -10.99
N VAL A 109 -5.81 -5.52 -9.93
CA VAL A 109 -5.70 -4.94 -8.59
C VAL A 109 -4.23 -4.90 -8.20
N PHE A 110 -3.78 -3.73 -7.76
CA PHE A 110 -2.48 -3.52 -7.17
C PHE A 110 -2.66 -3.27 -5.68
N VAL A 111 -2.01 -4.07 -4.85
CA VAL A 111 -1.99 -3.86 -3.39
C VAL A 111 -0.56 -3.75 -2.92
N LYS A 112 -0.19 -2.56 -2.44
CA LYS A 112 1.08 -2.30 -1.77
C LYS A 112 0.80 -1.98 -0.31
N GLY A 113 1.55 -2.60 0.60
CA GLY A 113 1.42 -2.32 2.03
C GLY A 113 2.59 -2.86 2.86
N PRO A 114 2.56 -2.66 4.18
CA PRO A 114 3.58 -3.17 5.09
C PRO A 114 3.44 -4.68 5.35
N ILE A 115 4.56 -5.36 5.51
CA ILE A 115 4.59 -6.73 6.04
C ILE A 115 4.50 -6.65 7.57
N LEU A 116 3.33 -6.98 8.13
CA LEU A 116 3.01 -6.76 9.55
C LEU A 116 3.92 -7.55 10.50
N ASN A 117 4.30 -8.79 10.15
CA ASN A 117 5.18 -9.64 10.95
C ASN A 117 6.69 -9.44 10.66
N SER A 118 7.06 -8.41 9.88
CA SER A 118 8.45 -8.04 9.65
C SER A 118 9.10 -7.48 10.93
N ALA A 119 10.44 -7.42 10.96
CA ALA A 119 11.14 -6.81 12.10
C ALA A 119 10.71 -5.34 12.30
N LYS A 120 10.45 -4.61 11.21
CA LYS A 120 9.91 -3.24 11.24
C LYS A 120 8.50 -3.19 11.79
N GLY A 121 7.61 -4.08 11.34
CA GLY A 121 6.22 -4.13 11.79
C GLY A 121 6.16 -4.37 13.30
N ILE A 122 6.84 -5.41 13.79
CA ILE A 122 6.91 -5.74 15.22
C ILE A 122 7.54 -4.60 16.03
N PHE A 123 8.62 -3.99 15.53
CA PHE A 123 9.22 -2.84 16.23
C PHE A 123 8.25 -1.66 16.33
N THR A 124 7.46 -1.42 15.28
CA THR A 124 6.45 -0.35 15.26
C THR A 124 5.36 -0.63 16.29
N ASP A 125 4.87 -1.87 16.36
CA ASP A 125 3.81 -2.28 17.28
C ASP A 125 4.26 -2.26 18.75
N LEU A 126 5.53 -2.59 19.01
CA LEU A 126 6.09 -2.60 20.37
C LEU A 126 6.45 -1.21 20.89
N THR A 127 6.62 -0.22 20.02
CA THR A 127 7.05 1.11 20.43
C THR A 127 5.87 2.08 20.52
N PRO A 128 5.86 3.00 21.50
CA PRO A 128 4.78 3.98 21.60
C PRO A 128 4.68 4.84 20.34
N TRP A 129 3.47 5.13 19.85
CA TRP A 129 3.21 5.87 18.61
C TRP A 129 4.11 7.11 18.35
N TRP A 130 4.48 7.86 19.40
CA TRP A 130 5.35 9.02 19.25
C TRP A 130 6.74 8.68 18.69
N THR A 131 7.26 7.47 18.89
CA THR A 131 8.54 7.01 18.31
C THR A 131 8.47 7.02 16.78
N HIS A 132 7.37 6.52 16.22
CA HIS A 132 7.10 6.51 14.78
C HIS A 132 7.03 7.93 14.22
N VAL A 133 6.38 8.84 14.96
CA VAL A 133 6.31 10.27 14.60
C VAL A 133 7.69 10.92 14.62
N LEU A 134 8.52 10.68 15.64
CA LEU A 134 9.89 11.19 15.71
C LEU A 134 10.75 10.62 14.58
N PHE A 135 10.63 9.33 14.28
CA PHE A 135 11.33 8.68 13.18
C PHE A 135 10.99 9.37 11.84
N TYR A 136 9.70 9.58 11.55
CA TYR A 136 9.28 10.29 10.33
C TYR A 136 9.79 11.73 10.30
N ARG A 137 9.74 12.44 11.42
CA ARG A 137 10.16 13.84 11.50
C ARG A 137 11.66 14.04 11.33
N TYR A 138 12.47 13.24 12.02
CA TYR A 138 13.92 13.44 12.11
C TYR A 138 14.69 12.51 11.17
N VAL A 139 14.34 11.22 11.13
CA VAL A 139 15.03 10.24 10.28
C VAL A 139 14.54 10.32 8.85
N LEU A 140 13.23 10.48 8.57
CA LEU A 140 12.74 10.66 7.19
C LEU A 140 12.71 12.14 6.74
N ARG A 141 12.97 13.09 7.65
CA ARG A 141 12.94 14.55 7.40
C ARG A 141 11.56 15.09 6.97
N GLN A 142 10.48 14.42 7.39
CA GLN A 142 9.12 14.87 7.12
C GLN A 142 8.66 15.85 8.21
N LYS A 143 8.89 17.16 7.98
CA LYS A 143 8.64 18.22 8.98
C LYS A 143 7.22 18.19 9.57
N ASN A 144 6.22 17.82 8.77
CA ASN A 144 4.81 17.80 9.16
C ASN A 144 4.33 16.48 9.79
N ALA A 145 5.23 15.51 10.04
CA ALA A 145 4.82 14.18 10.50
C ALA A 145 3.92 14.17 11.76
N GLY A 146 2.76 13.52 11.71
CA GLY A 146 1.83 13.48 12.84
C GLY A 146 1.03 14.76 13.08
N LYS A 147 1.09 15.75 12.16
CA LYS A 147 0.06 16.80 12.06
C LYS A 147 -1.18 16.21 11.35
N PRO A 148 -2.39 16.76 11.57
CA PRO A 148 -3.59 16.31 10.86
C PRO A 148 -3.39 16.27 9.34
N GLY A 149 -3.76 15.15 8.72
CA GLY A 149 -3.61 14.92 7.28
C GLY A 149 -2.16 14.70 6.81
N TYR A 150 -1.22 14.36 7.70
CA TYR A 150 0.15 13.99 7.32
C TYR A 150 0.54 12.66 7.96
N ALA A 151 1.16 11.78 7.16
CA ALA A 151 1.77 10.55 7.63
C ALA A 151 2.74 10.80 8.80
N PRO A 152 2.95 9.85 9.71
CA PRO A 152 2.37 8.51 9.71
C PRO A 152 0.89 8.51 10.13
N PHE A 153 0.10 7.60 9.55
CA PHE A 153 -1.29 7.34 9.94
C PHE A 153 -1.37 6.11 10.85
N ARG A 154 -2.38 6.06 11.72
CA ARG A 154 -2.55 4.95 12.68
C ARG A 154 -2.97 3.69 11.93
N VAL A 155 -2.38 2.56 12.29
CA VAL A 155 -2.70 1.24 11.75
C VAL A 155 -3.82 0.63 12.60
N GLU A 156 -4.82 0.02 11.98
CA GLU A 156 -5.98 -0.57 12.69
C GLU A 156 -5.74 -2.06 13.05
N HIS A 157 -4.57 -2.60 12.70
CA HIS A 157 -4.08 -3.94 13.04
C HIS A 157 -5.05 -5.09 12.69
N ALA A 158 -5.97 -4.89 11.73
CA ALA A 158 -6.82 -5.95 11.23
C ALA A 158 -5.98 -7.10 10.65
N ALA A 159 -6.22 -8.33 11.10
CA ALA A 159 -5.48 -9.51 10.61
C ALA A 159 -5.61 -9.69 9.08
N GLU A 160 -6.75 -9.27 8.54
CA GLU A 160 -7.07 -9.25 7.11
C GLU A 160 -6.14 -8.34 6.28
N ALA A 161 -5.44 -7.39 6.91
CA ALA A 161 -4.48 -6.52 6.23
C ALA A 161 -3.11 -7.20 6.02
N SER A 162 -2.91 -8.43 6.51
CA SER A 162 -1.70 -9.18 6.20
C SER A 162 -1.67 -9.59 4.72
N HIS A 163 -0.48 -9.60 4.13
CA HIS A 163 -0.31 -9.93 2.71
C HIS A 163 -0.85 -11.32 2.33
N SER A 164 -0.77 -12.32 3.23
CA SER A 164 -1.33 -13.65 2.99
C SER A 164 -2.85 -13.64 2.94
N GLU A 165 -3.50 -12.93 3.86
CA GLU A 165 -4.97 -12.83 3.90
C GLU A 165 -5.52 -11.99 2.75
N ILE A 166 -4.81 -10.93 2.36
CA ILE A 166 -5.11 -10.15 1.15
C ILE A 166 -5.04 -11.06 -0.09
N ALA A 167 -3.96 -11.82 -0.26
CA ALA A 167 -3.83 -12.74 -1.38
C ALA A 167 -4.90 -13.84 -1.37
N GLY A 168 -5.28 -14.35 -0.18
CA GLY A 168 -6.38 -15.28 0.00
C GLY A 168 -7.72 -14.68 -0.43
N THR A 169 -8.02 -13.48 0.05
CA THR A 169 -9.24 -12.73 -0.30
C THR A 169 -9.34 -12.49 -1.81
N LEU A 170 -8.26 -12.04 -2.46
CA LEU A 170 -8.23 -11.83 -3.90
C LEU A 170 -8.51 -13.13 -4.68
N LYS A 171 -7.97 -14.27 -4.23
CA LYS A 171 -8.26 -15.59 -4.82
C LYS A 171 -9.72 -16.01 -4.62
N GLU A 172 -10.29 -15.78 -3.43
CA GLU A 172 -11.70 -16.05 -3.15
C GLU A 172 -12.64 -15.22 -4.02
N LEU A 173 -12.23 -13.99 -4.38
CA LEU A 173 -12.92 -13.13 -5.32
C LEU A 173 -12.78 -13.59 -6.79
N GLY A 174 -12.07 -14.69 -7.05
CA GLY A 174 -11.88 -15.24 -8.40
C GLY A 174 -10.78 -14.53 -9.20
N MET A 175 -9.86 -13.86 -8.52
CA MET A 175 -8.70 -13.23 -9.15
C MET A 175 -7.49 -14.17 -9.19
N ASP A 176 -6.71 -14.08 -10.27
CA ASP A 176 -5.43 -14.76 -10.37
C ASP A 176 -4.31 -13.86 -9.86
N ILE A 177 -3.43 -14.40 -9.00
CA ILE A 177 -2.29 -13.64 -8.48
C ILE A 177 -1.16 -13.76 -9.50
N VAL A 178 -0.92 -12.69 -10.26
CA VAL A 178 0.08 -12.67 -11.34
C VAL A 178 1.46 -12.26 -10.85
N PHE A 179 1.55 -11.59 -9.70
CA PHE A 179 2.81 -11.18 -9.09
C PHE A 179 2.70 -11.00 -7.57
N ILE A 180 3.74 -11.44 -6.86
CA ILE A 180 4.00 -11.08 -5.47
C ILE A 180 5.48 -10.68 -5.39
N GLY A 181 5.74 -9.47 -4.91
CA GLY A 181 7.07 -8.97 -4.62
C GLY A 181 7.18 -8.55 -3.15
N GLU A 182 8.31 -8.85 -2.53
CA GLU A 182 8.63 -8.43 -1.17
C GLU A 182 9.89 -7.54 -1.19
N TYR A 183 9.86 -6.45 -0.42
CA TYR A 183 10.86 -5.40 -0.53
C TYR A 183 11.31 -4.89 0.84
N VAL A 184 12.55 -4.43 0.89
CA VAL A 184 13.05 -3.61 2.01
C VAL A 184 12.60 -2.17 1.77
N SER A 185 11.92 -1.61 2.77
CA SER A 185 11.30 -0.30 2.66
C SER A 185 12.32 0.84 2.69
N THR A 186 11.96 1.97 2.09
CA THR A 186 12.81 3.18 2.11
C THR A 186 13.11 3.67 3.52
N GLN A 187 12.26 3.35 4.50
CA GLN A 187 12.46 3.64 5.91
C GLN A 187 13.69 2.90 6.47
N VAL A 188 13.83 1.60 6.15
CA VAL A 188 14.99 0.80 6.60
C VAL A 188 16.26 1.30 5.92
N HIS A 189 16.20 1.64 4.62
CA HIS A 189 17.34 2.26 3.93
C HIS A 189 17.72 3.61 4.56
N ALA A 190 16.74 4.48 4.87
CA ALA A 190 17.01 5.75 5.53
C ALA A 190 17.59 5.57 6.94
N LEU A 191 17.15 4.55 7.69
CA LEU A 191 17.74 4.20 8.97
C LEU A 191 19.21 3.80 8.82
N LYS A 192 19.52 2.93 7.85
CA LYS A 192 20.88 2.50 7.52
C LYS A 192 21.78 3.68 7.16
N ASP A 193 21.31 4.56 6.29
CA ASP A 193 22.11 5.66 5.76
C ASP A 193 22.33 6.78 6.78
N ARG A 194 21.34 7.02 7.65
CA ARG A 194 21.34 8.20 8.56
C ARG A 194 21.75 7.87 9.99
N ILE A 195 21.46 6.65 10.47
CA ILE A 195 21.81 6.21 11.83
C ILE A 195 22.35 4.76 11.79
N PRO A 196 23.55 4.52 11.21
CA PRO A 196 24.09 3.17 11.04
C PRO A 196 24.14 2.32 12.32
N PRO A 197 24.50 2.86 13.51
CA PRO A 197 24.50 2.05 14.74
C PRO A 197 23.11 1.52 15.11
N LEU A 198 22.06 2.33 14.92
CA LEU A 198 20.69 1.92 15.20
C LEU A 198 20.19 0.91 14.16
N TYR A 199 20.62 1.01 12.91
CA TYR A 199 20.36 -0.01 11.89
C TYR A 199 20.94 -1.38 12.29
N TRP A 200 22.17 -1.43 12.80
CA TRP A 200 22.76 -2.70 13.25
C TRP A 200 22.05 -3.29 14.46
N LEU A 201 21.58 -2.44 15.38
CA LEU A 201 20.72 -2.88 16.49
C LEU A 201 19.39 -3.44 15.98
N TYR A 202 18.78 -2.79 14.99
CA TYR A 202 17.57 -3.28 14.30
C TYR A 202 17.81 -4.63 13.61
N GLU A 203 18.93 -4.81 12.90
CA GLU A 203 19.26 -6.09 12.25
C GLU A 203 19.50 -7.21 13.28
N ALA A 204 20.15 -6.91 14.40
CA ALA A 204 20.35 -7.85 15.50
C ALA A 204 19.01 -8.24 16.15
N PHE A 205 18.11 -7.27 16.34
CA PHE A 205 16.75 -7.51 16.81
C PHE A 205 15.97 -8.42 15.84
N GLY A 206 16.01 -8.12 14.54
CA GLY A 206 15.39 -8.96 13.52
C GLY A 206 15.96 -10.39 13.49
N LEU A 207 17.28 -10.54 13.65
CA LEU A 207 17.92 -11.85 13.75
C LEU A 207 17.40 -12.64 14.96
N LEU A 208 17.31 -12.00 16.12
CA LEU A 208 16.79 -12.61 17.34
C LEU A 208 15.33 -13.06 17.18
N LEU A 209 14.49 -12.23 16.56
CA LEU A 209 13.10 -12.61 16.28
C LEU A 209 13.01 -13.83 15.35
N ARG A 210 13.81 -13.87 14.27
CA ARG A 210 13.82 -14.99 13.34
C ARG A 210 14.31 -16.27 14.00
N THR A 211 15.36 -16.22 14.82
CA THR A 211 15.87 -17.41 15.50
C THR A 211 14.88 -17.93 16.55
N ALA A 212 14.31 -17.05 17.36
CA ALA A 212 13.35 -17.43 18.39
C ALA A 212 12.03 -17.99 17.83
N SER A 213 11.63 -17.56 16.63
CA SER A 213 10.36 -17.95 16.00
C SER A 213 10.48 -19.02 14.91
N ALA A 214 11.67 -19.58 14.71
CA ALA A 214 11.96 -20.47 13.57
C ALA A 214 11.60 -19.84 12.21
N GLY A 215 11.86 -18.54 12.06
CA GLY A 215 11.66 -17.78 10.82
C GLY A 215 10.23 -17.29 10.57
N LYS A 216 9.28 -17.52 11.48
CA LYS A 216 7.88 -17.09 11.32
C LYS A 216 7.69 -15.58 11.40
N ILE A 217 8.56 -14.89 12.15
CA ILE A 217 8.52 -13.43 12.35
C ILE A 217 9.91 -12.82 12.24
N GLY A 218 9.97 -11.50 12.02
CA GLY A 218 11.24 -10.76 11.95
C GLY A 218 11.89 -10.81 10.58
N GLY A 219 11.12 -11.03 9.51
CA GLY A 219 11.57 -10.94 8.12
C GLY A 219 12.30 -9.61 7.83
N ARG A 220 13.24 -9.63 6.88
CA ARG A 220 14.02 -8.44 6.47
C ARG A 220 13.22 -7.56 5.53
N GLU A 221 12.41 -8.18 4.70
CA GLU A 221 11.42 -7.59 3.85
C GLU A 221 10.32 -6.99 4.74
N THR A 222 9.90 -5.78 4.40
CA THR A 222 9.04 -4.96 5.27
C THR A 222 7.83 -4.39 4.55
N GLU A 223 7.78 -4.54 3.23
CA GLU A 223 6.71 -4.11 2.35
C GLU A 223 6.50 -5.16 1.28
N PHE A 224 5.28 -5.26 0.80
CA PHE A 224 4.91 -6.17 -0.28
C PHE A 224 4.21 -5.40 -1.41
N LEU A 225 4.22 -5.99 -2.60
CA LEU A 225 3.36 -5.64 -3.72
C LEU A 225 2.69 -6.92 -4.21
N ILE A 226 1.36 -6.93 -4.26
CA ILE A 226 0.57 -7.97 -4.91
C ILE A 226 -0.05 -7.34 -6.16
N VAL A 227 0.05 -8.04 -7.28
CA VAL A 227 -0.72 -7.74 -8.49
C VAL A 227 -1.61 -8.94 -8.78
N ALA A 228 -2.91 -8.68 -8.86
CA ALA A 228 -3.91 -9.68 -9.16
C ALA A 228 -4.70 -9.29 -10.41
N LYS A 229 -5.10 -10.26 -11.21
CA LYS A 229 -5.88 -10.07 -12.43
C LYS A 229 -7.28 -10.64 -12.28
N CYS A 230 -8.28 -9.83 -12.60
CA CYS A 230 -9.68 -10.22 -12.65
C CYS A 230 -9.89 -11.16 -13.85
N LEU A 231 -10.45 -12.35 -13.61
CA LEU A 231 -10.66 -13.38 -14.65
C LEU A 231 -12.05 -13.33 -15.30
N ARG A 232 -12.99 -12.68 -14.63
CA ARG A 232 -14.33 -12.38 -15.15
C ARG A 232 -14.29 -11.26 -16.16
#